data_AF-A0A259YH04-F1
#
_entry.id   AF-A0A259YH04-F1
#
_cell.length_a   1.000
_cell.length_b   1.000
_cell.length_c   1.000
_cell.angle_alpha   90.00
_cell.angle_beta   90.00
_cell.angle_gamma   90.00
#
_symmetry.space_group_name_H-M   'P 1'
#
loop_
_entity.id
_entity.type
_entity.pdbx_description
1 polymer ?
#
loop_
_entity_poly.entity_id
_entity_poly.type
_entity_poly.pdbx_seq_one_letter_code
_entity_poly.pdbx_strand_id
1 'polypeptide(L)' 'MAGKKIDRVHAQSALETVRENPGIALIAAVPVLAVAGLVWWLLGFPAFLLLLIAAGGVRYLYAGRR' A
#
# COMPACT_ATOMS: atom_id res chain seq x y z
N MET A 1 -8.96 7.02 -19.10
CA MET A 1 -7.61 7.47 -18.63
C MET A 1 -6.83 6.33 -17.95
N ALA A 2 -6.75 5.13 -18.55
CA ALA A 2 -6.26 3.93 -17.88
C ALA A 2 -5.08 3.33 -18.66
N GLY A 3 -3.86 3.78 -18.34
CA GLY A 3 -2.63 3.30 -18.97
C GLY A 3 -1.38 4.14 -18.67
N LYS A 4 -1.43 5.08 -17.71
CA LYS A 4 -0.25 5.87 -17.35
C LYS A 4 0.61 5.02 -16.43
N LYS A 5 1.73 4.51 -16.95
CA LYS A 5 2.84 4.03 -16.12
C LYS A 5 3.08 5.09 -15.05
N ILE A 6 3.19 4.71 -13.78
CA ILE A 6 3.47 5.67 -12.71
C ILE A 6 4.70 6.45 -13.15
N ASP A 7 4.51 7.74 -13.40
CA ASP A 7 5.59 8.54 -13.94
C ASP A 7 6.66 8.63 -12.85
N ARG A 8 7.93 8.44 -13.22
CA ARG A 8 9.02 8.46 -12.23
C ARG A 8 8.98 9.76 -11.43
N VAL A 9 8.62 10.85 -12.09
CA VAL A 9 8.42 12.18 -11.49
C VAL A 9 7.36 12.15 -10.39
N HIS A 10 6.21 11.49 -10.61
CA HIS A 10 5.16 11.41 -9.60
C HIS A 10 5.56 10.53 -8.42
N ALA A 11 6.28 9.43 -8.67
CA ALA A 11 6.81 8.58 -7.61
C ALA A 11 7.88 9.30 -6.78
N GLN A 12 8.77 10.07 -7.42
CA GLN A 12 9.76 10.89 -6.74
C GLN A 12 9.10 12.00 -5.93
N SER A 13 8.12 12.69 -6.49
CA SER A 13 7.37 13.73 -5.77
C SER A 13 6.67 13.19 -4.52
N ALA A 14 6.05 12.01 -4.61
CA ALA A 14 5.47 11.35 -3.44
C ALA A 14 6.53 10.99 -2.38
N LEU A 15 7.72 10.54 -2.80
CA LEU A 15 8.83 10.27 -1.89
C LEU A 15 9.39 11.55 -1.26
N GLU A 16 9.46 12.65 -2.01
CA GLU A 16 9.87 13.97 -1.52
C GLU A 16 8.94 14.42 -0.40
N THR A 17 7.61 14.31 -0.59
CA THR A 17 6.62 14.67 0.43
C THR A 17 6.80 13.87 1.72
N VAL A 18 7.09 12.57 1.60
CA VAL A 18 7.33 11.72 2.78
C VAL A 18 8.63 12.11 3.50
N ARG A 19 9.66 12.52 2.75
CA ARG A 19 10.94 12.97 3.31
C ARG A 19 10.85 14.33 3.98
N GLU A 20 10.15 15.27 3.37
CA GLU A 20 9.96 16.63 3.90
C GLU A 20 9.06 16.64 5.13
N ASN A 21 8.00 15.82 5.14
CA ASN A 21 7.05 15.76 6.24
C ASN A 21 6.66 14.32 6.62
N PRO A 22 7.55 13.60 7.34
CA PRO A 22 7.30 12.22 7.72
C PRO A 22 6.10 12.08 8.68
N GLY A 23 5.80 13.10 9.48
CA GLY A 23 4.66 13.08 10.39
C GLY A 23 3.33 13.01 9.66
N ILE A 24 3.14 13.85 8.63
CA ILE A 24 1.92 13.82 7.81
C ILE A 24 1.81 12.51 7.03
N ALA A 25 2.93 11.98 6.53
CA ALA A 25 2.93 10.68 5.85
C ALA A 25 2.44 9.55 6.76
N LEU A 26 2.84 9.54 8.04
CA LEU A 26 2.35 8.59 9.02
C LEU A 26 0.84 8.74 9.25
N ILE A 27 0.35 9.98 9.43
CA ILE A 27 -1.07 10.25 9.60
C ILE A 27 -1.87 9.77 8.39
N ALA A 28 -1.37 10.01 7.17
CA ALA A 28 -1.99 9.53 5.95
C ALA A 28 -2.01 7.99 5.86
N ALA A 29 -1.06 7.30 6.48
CA ALA A 29 -1.02 5.85 6.56
C ALA A 29 -1.94 5.26 7.66
N VAL A 30 -2.40 6.06 8.63
CA VAL A 30 -3.23 5.60 9.76
C VAL A 30 -4.46 4.78 9.33
N PRO A 31 -5.25 5.16 8.31
CA PRO A 31 -6.42 4.37 7.91
C PRO A 31 -6.04 2.95 7.49
N VAL A 32 -4.92 2.81 6.77
CA VAL A 32 -4.43 1.50 6.31
C VAL A 32 -3.92 0.68 7.50
N LEU A 33 -3.15 1.30 8.41
CA LEU A 33 -2.65 0.65 9.61
C LEU A 33 -3.78 0.21 10.55
N ALA A 34 -4.84 1.02 10.68
CA ALA A 34 -6.02 0.69 11.48
C ALA A 34 -6.73 -0.56 10.94
N VAL A 35 -6.99 -0.62 9.62
CA VAL A 35 -7.59 -1.80 8.99
C VAL A 35 -6.68 -3.01 9.12
N ALA A 36 -5.37 -2.85 8.88
CA ALA A 36 -4.40 -3.94 9.01
C ALA A 36 -4.34 -4.49 10.44
N GLY A 37 -4.30 -3.62 11.44
CA GLY A 37 -4.32 -3.99 12.86
C GLY A 37 -5.63 -4.70 13.25
N LEU A 38 -6.77 -4.23 12.75
CA LEU A 38 -8.07 -4.86 12.99
C LEU A 38 -8.15 -6.27 12.40
N VAL A 39 -7.70 -6.43 11.15
CA VAL A 39 -7.63 -7.74 10.47
C VAL A 39 -6.69 -8.68 11.22
N TRP A 40 -5.52 -8.20 11.63
CA TRP A 40 -4.58 -9.01 12.40
C TRP A 40 -5.18 -9.42 13.75
N TRP A 41 -5.83 -8.51 14.47
CA TRP A 41 -6.46 -8.83 15.75
C TRP A 41 -7.59 -9.86 15.62
N LEU A 42 -8.41 -9.79 14.56
CA LEU A 42 -9.55 -10.68 14.35
C LEU A 42 -9.18 -12.05 13.78
N LEU A 43 -8.25 -12.12 12.83
CA LEU A 43 -7.91 -13.35 12.11
C LEU A 43 -6.61 -14.00 12.59
N GLY A 44 -5.81 -13.30 13.39
CA GLY A 44 -4.50 -13.75 13.86
C GLY A 44 -3.38 -13.54 12.83
N PHE A 45 -2.14 -13.66 13.31
CA PHE A 45 -0.93 -13.38 12.53
C PHE A 45 -0.79 -14.21 11.23
N PRO A 46 -1.00 -15.54 11.22
CA PRO A 46 -0.82 -16.32 10.00
C PRO A 46 -1.85 -15.96 8.91
N ALA A 47 -3.09 -15.68 9.28
CA ALA A 47 -4.13 -15.26 8.33
C ALA A 47 -3.85 -13.86 7.75
N PHE A 48 -3.35 -12.94 8.58
CA PHE A 48 -2.93 -11.62 8.15
C PHE A 48 -1.80 -11.67 7.10
N LEU A 49 -0.79 -12.52 7.34
CA LEU A 49 0.30 -12.76 6.38
C LEU A 49 -0.21 -13.29 5.04
N LEU A 50 -1.13 -14.27 5.06
CA LEU A 50 -1.74 -14.81 3.85
C LEU A 50 -2.51 -13.73 3.08
N LEU A 51 -3.22 -12.85 3.78
CA LEU A 51 -3.93 -11.72 3.16
C LEU A 51 -2.97 -10.71 2.52
N LEU A 52 -1.84 -10.39 3.15
CA LEU A 52 -0.83 -9.51 2.56
C LEU A 52 -0.23 -10.11 1.28
N ILE A 53 0.10 -11.40 1.30
CA ILE A 53 0.61 -12.12 0.13
C ILE A 53 -0.46 -12.14 -0.97
N ALA A 54 -1.71 -12.43 -0.62
CA ALA A 54 -2.82 -12.42 -1.57
C ALA A 54 -3.02 -11.03 -2.19
N ALA A 55 -3.00 -9.96 -1.39
CA ALA A 55 -3.12 -8.59 -1.90
C ALA A 55 -1.97 -8.22 -2.85
N GLY A 56 -0.73 -8.61 -2.52
CA GLY A 56 0.44 -8.42 -3.39
C GLY A 56 0.36 -9.23 -4.68
N GLY A 57 -0.01 -10.50 -4.59
CA GLY A 57 -0.18 -11.42 -5.72
C GLY A 57 -1.32 -11.02 -6.65
N VAL A 58 -2.45 -10.54 -6.10
CA VAL A 58 -3.56 -9.96 -6.86
C VAL A 58 -3.06 -8.75 -7.64
N ARG A 59 -2.32 -7.82 -7.01
CA ARG A 59 -1.75 -6.67 -7.72
C ARG A 59 -0.80 -7.09 -8.84
N TYR A 60 0.05 -8.08 -8.61
CA TYR A 60 0.94 -8.64 -9.64
C TYR A 60 0.16 -9.25 -10.81
N LEU A 61 -0.88 -10.04 -10.51
CA LEU A 61 -1.75 -10.67 -11.52
C LEU A 61 -2.53 -9.63 -12.34
N TYR A 62 -3.03 -8.57 -11.70
CA TYR A 62 -3.70 -7.46 -12.39
C TYR A 62 -2.74 -6.60 -13.21
N ALA A 63 -1.48 -6.46 -12.79
CA ALA A 63 -0.46 -5.71 -13.52
C ALA A 63 0.09 -6.49 -14.73
N GLY A 64 0.18 -7.82 -14.66
CA GLY A 64 0.65 -8.66 -15.78
C GLY A 64 -0.41 -8.95 -16.85
N ARG A 65 -1.68 -8.62 -16.61
CA ARG A 65 -2.81 -8.85 -17.53
C ARG A 65 -3.18 -7.60 -18.36
N ARG A 66 -2.40 -6.52 -18.28
CA ARG A 66 -2.55 -5.31 -19.11
C ARG A 66 -1.32 -5.11 -19.97
#